data_AF-A0A2W4RTZ1-F1
#
_entry.id   AF-A0A2W4RTZ1-F1
#
_cell.length_a   1.000
_cell.length_b   1.000
_cell.length_c   1.000
_cell.angle_alpha   90.00
_cell.angle_beta   90.00
_cell.angle_gamma   90.00
#
_symmetry.space_group_name_H-M   'P 1'
#
loop_
_entity.id
_entity.type
_entity.pdbx_description
1 polymer ?
#
loop_
_entity_poly.entity_id
_entity_poly.type
_entity_poly.pdbx_seq_one_letter_code
_entity_poly.pdbx_strand_id
1 'polypeptide(L)'
;MVVGTSRILVVALGALLGACAGADSGALSPPGASAAATPVSAVKPGLQPDGTYVLSPEELALSCRKLAGRTLVRILQIRDYEISRSGSVAAQHIQKAVVPIFGGTERGADPDADYRRDRAIVEAYNRRLAEKGCKTFDLVKELQPKPAAESPVLVKPK
;
A
#
# COMPACT_ATOMS: atom_id res chain seq x y z
N MET A 1 -36.99 -5.03 40.22
CA MET A 1 -35.68 -5.47 40.75
C MET A 1 -35.71 -6.97 40.91
N VAL A 2 -34.97 -7.71 40.09
CA VAL A 2 -34.68 -9.13 40.28
C VAL A 2 -33.21 -9.33 39.91
N VAL A 3 -32.44 -9.77 40.89
CA VAL A 3 -31.03 -10.19 40.81
C VAL A 3 -31.00 -11.61 40.24
N GLY A 4 -30.04 -11.93 39.37
CA GLY A 4 -29.96 -13.26 38.75
C GLY A 4 -28.59 -13.61 38.16
N THR A 5 -27.58 -13.70 39.02
CA THR A 5 -26.50 -14.70 39.04
C THR A 5 -25.86 -15.19 37.72
N SER A 6 -24.60 -14.80 37.56
CA SER A 6 -23.43 -15.59 37.11
C SER A 6 -23.68 -17.01 36.58
N ARG A 7 -23.26 -17.23 35.32
CA ARG A 7 -22.55 -18.45 34.93
C ARG A 7 -21.33 -18.11 34.06
N ILE A 8 -20.19 -18.09 34.73
CA ILE A 8 -18.85 -18.29 34.19
C ILE A 8 -18.82 -19.69 33.57
N LEU A 9 -18.37 -19.84 32.33
CA LEU A 9 -17.92 -21.13 31.83
C LEU A 9 -16.80 -21.01 30.79
N VAL A 10 -15.59 -21.24 31.31
CA VAL A 10 -14.53 -22.10 30.78
C VAL A 10 -13.79 -21.65 29.51
N VAL A 11 -12.57 -21.18 29.79
CA VAL A 11 -11.35 -21.17 28.97
C VAL A 11 -11.12 -22.53 28.30
N ALA A 12 -10.93 -22.55 26.98
CA ALA A 12 -10.29 -23.66 26.27
C ALA A 12 -9.03 -23.15 25.57
N LEU A 13 -7.91 -23.42 26.24
CA LEU A 13 -6.54 -23.22 25.81
C LEU A 13 -6.20 -24.30 24.76
N GLY A 14 -6.11 -23.91 23.49
CA GLY A 14 -5.74 -24.81 22.39
C GLY A 14 -4.38 -24.47 21.82
N ALA A 15 -3.32 -24.72 22.60
CA ALA A 15 -1.94 -24.65 22.12
C ALA A 15 -1.62 -25.92 21.32
N LEU A 16 -1.58 -25.81 19.99
CA LEU A 16 -1.01 -26.82 19.10
C LEU A 16 0.16 -26.20 18.35
N LEU A 17 1.35 -26.53 18.86
CA LEU A 17 2.65 -26.31 18.24
C LEU A 17 2.76 -27.13 16.94
N GLY A 18 3.23 -26.49 15.86
CA GLY A 18 3.49 -27.15 14.59
C GLY A 18 4.34 -26.30 13.64
N ALA A 19 5.65 -26.56 13.67
CA ALA A 19 6.64 -26.52 12.57
C ALA A 19 6.67 -25.32 11.58
N CYS A 20 7.79 -24.58 11.59
CA CYS A 20 8.77 -24.56 10.49
C CYS A 20 9.98 -23.70 10.90
N ALA A 21 11.01 -24.33 11.48
CA ALA A 21 12.34 -23.75 11.56
C ALA A 21 13.05 -24.03 10.22
N GLY A 22 13.04 -23.06 9.32
CA GLY A 22 13.91 -23.05 8.15
C GLY A 22 15.34 -22.76 8.60
N ALA A 23 16.22 -23.73 8.43
CA ALA A 23 17.66 -23.56 8.58
C ALA A 23 18.21 -22.88 7.32
N ASP A 24 18.66 -21.63 7.43
CA ASP A 24 19.52 -21.00 6.43
C ASP A 24 20.94 -20.85 6.97
N SER A 25 21.83 -21.64 6.37
CA SER A 25 23.25 -21.71 6.62
C SER A 25 23.95 -20.45 6.11
N GLY A 26 24.15 -19.46 6.99
CA GLY A 26 24.99 -18.30 6.71
C GLY A 26 26.47 -18.63 6.95
N ALA A 27 27.18 -19.02 5.89
CA ALA A 27 28.62 -19.21 5.89
C ALA A 27 29.35 -17.92 6.31
N LEU A 28 30.20 -18.02 7.33
CA LEU A 28 31.18 -17.00 7.70
C LEU A 28 32.27 -16.95 6.61
N SER A 29 32.31 -15.86 5.85
CA SER A 29 33.47 -15.49 5.03
C SER A 29 34.29 -14.39 5.74
N PRO A 30 35.64 -14.42 5.66
CA PRO A 30 36.54 -13.56 6.41
C PRO A 30 36.60 -12.10 5.90
N PRO A 31 37.15 -11.15 6.71
CA PRO A 31 37.16 -9.73 6.39
C PRO A 31 38.26 -9.41 5.37
N GLY A 32 37.86 -9.12 4.14
CA GLY A 32 38.72 -8.61 3.08
C GLY A 32 38.33 -7.18 2.74
N ALA A 33 39.20 -6.23 3.06
CA ALA A 33 39.05 -4.82 2.79
C ALA A 33 38.87 -4.51 1.30
N SER A 34 37.94 -3.63 0.96
CA SER A 34 38.13 -2.64 -0.12
C SER A 34 37.08 -1.53 -0.07
N ALA A 35 37.60 -0.30 -0.03
CA ALA A 35 37.00 0.97 -0.45
C ALA A 35 35.60 1.35 0.07
N ALA A 36 35.61 2.32 1.00
CA ALA A 36 34.46 3.14 1.34
C ALA A 36 33.95 3.91 0.10
N ALA A 37 32.95 3.36 -0.57
CA ALA A 37 31.91 4.17 -1.16
C ALA A 37 30.91 4.47 -0.04
N THR A 38 30.76 5.74 0.34
CA THR A 38 29.64 6.17 1.18
C THR A 38 28.36 5.62 0.57
N PRO A 39 27.62 4.73 1.27
CA PRO A 39 26.37 4.25 0.74
C PRO A 39 25.43 5.45 0.69
N VAL A 40 25.10 5.91 -0.52
CA VAL A 40 23.86 6.65 -0.74
C VAL A 40 22.80 5.77 -0.11
N SER A 41 22.22 6.20 1.01
CA SER A 41 21.26 5.42 1.77
C SER A 41 20.31 4.76 0.78
N ALA A 42 20.36 3.43 0.70
CA ALA A 42 19.59 2.68 -0.27
C ALA A 42 18.13 3.08 -0.08
N VAL A 43 17.61 3.88 -1.01
CA VAL A 43 16.26 4.42 -0.92
C VAL A 43 15.32 3.21 -0.94
N LYS A 44 14.70 2.91 0.20
CA LYS A 44 13.81 1.76 0.31
C LYS A 44 12.60 2.01 -0.61
N PRO A 45 12.19 1.02 -1.42
CA PRO A 45 10.96 1.14 -2.18
C PRO A 45 9.75 1.39 -1.28
N GLY A 46 8.80 2.17 -1.77
CA GLY A 46 7.59 2.50 -1.05
C GLY A 46 7.34 4.01 -0.91
N LEU A 47 6.41 4.33 -0.01
CA LEU A 47 6.07 5.70 0.32
C LEU A 47 7.15 6.29 1.23
N GLN A 48 7.71 7.41 0.80
CA GLN A 48 8.78 8.11 1.48
C GLN A 48 8.23 9.15 2.47
N PRO A 49 9.02 9.57 3.47
CA PRO A 49 8.59 10.59 4.44
C PRO A 49 8.25 11.94 3.82
N ASP A 50 8.79 12.25 2.64
CA ASP A 50 8.50 13.47 1.86
C ASP A 50 7.19 13.38 1.07
N GLY A 51 6.46 12.27 1.18
CA GLY A 51 5.20 12.03 0.47
C GLY A 51 5.38 11.54 -0.97
N THR A 52 6.61 11.34 -1.44
CA THR A 52 6.87 10.76 -2.76
C THR A 52 6.84 9.23 -2.70
N TYR A 53 6.59 8.57 -3.83
CA TYR A 53 6.65 7.12 -3.92
C TYR A 53 7.83 6.68 -4.79
N VAL A 54 8.63 5.77 -4.24
CA VAL A 54 9.79 5.16 -4.90
C VAL A 54 9.41 3.77 -5.37
N LEU A 55 9.54 3.54 -6.68
CA LEU A 55 9.17 2.28 -7.31
C LEU A 55 10.12 1.17 -6.89
N SER A 56 9.56 0.00 -6.60
CA SER A 56 10.34 -1.20 -6.37
C SER A 56 10.89 -1.80 -7.66
N PRO A 57 11.90 -2.68 -7.60
CA PRO A 57 12.46 -3.33 -8.80
C PRO A 57 11.40 -4.03 -9.65
N GLU A 58 10.45 -4.70 -9.00
CA GLU A 58 9.35 -5.39 -9.67
C GLU A 58 8.36 -4.43 -10.35
N GLU A 59 8.17 -3.22 -9.79
CA GLU A 59 7.36 -2.16 -10.42
C GLU A 59 8.08 -1.52 -11.60
N LEU A 60 9.39 -1.31 -11.48
CA LEU A 60 10.24 -0.78 -12.54
C LEU A 60 10.30 -1.72 -13.76
N ALA A 61 10.19 -3.04 -13.53
CA ALA A 61 10.16 -4.08 -14.55
C ALA A 61 8.80 -4.22 -15.27
N LEU A 62 7.75 -3.53 -14.83
CA LEU A 62 6.42 -3.66 -15.44
C LEU A 62 6.39 -3.16 -16.90
N SER A 63 5.64 -3.88 -17.73
CA SER A 63 5.30 -3.41 -19.08
C SER A 63 4.36 -2.21 -19.04
N CYS A 64 4.33 -1.39 -20.09
CA CYS A 64 3.47 -0.20 -20.10
C CYS A 64 1.99 -0.53 -19.96
N ARG A 65 1.52 -1.65 -20.53
CA ARG A 65 0.15 -2.12 -20.35
C ARG A 65 -0.17 -2.41 -18.88
N LYS A 66 0.72 -3.14 -18.18
CA LYS A 66 0.51 -3.46 -16.76
C LYS A 66 0.57 -2.21 -15.88
N LEU A 67 1.54 -1.33 -16.13
CA LEU A 67 1.71 -0.10 -15.38
C LEU A 67 0.51 0.84 -15.58
N ALA A 68 0.05 1.03 -16.83
CA ALA A 68 -1.14 1.83 -17.13
C ALA A 68 -2.41 1.24 -16.52
N GLY A 69 -2.61 -0.08 -16.60
CA GLY A 69 -3.77 -0.74 -15.99
C GLY A 69 -3.81 -0.57 -14.47
N ARG A 70 -2.67 -0.71 -13.79
CA ARG A 70 -2.58 -0.46 -12.34
C ARG A 70 -2.83 1.01 -11.99
N THR A 71 -2.29 1.93 -12.78
CA THR A 71 -2.50 3.37 -12.60
C THR A 71 -3.98 3.73 -12.73
N LEU A 72 -4.66 3.18 -13.75
CA LEU A 72 -6.09 3.39 -13.99
C LEU A 72 -6.94 2.96 -12.78
N VAL A 73 -6.70 1.75 -12.26
CA VAL A 73 -7.46 1.25 -11.10
C VAL A 73 -7.25 2.15 -9.88
N ARG A 74 -6.02 2.62 -9.63
CA ARG A 74 -5.75 3.54 -8.53
C ARG A 74 -6.41 4.91 -8.71
N ILE A 75 -6.45 5.44 -9.94
CA ILE A 75 -7.20 6.68 -10.22
C ILE A 75 -8.68 6.49 -9.87
N LEU A 76 -9.29 5.36 -10.25
CA LEU A 76 -10.69 5.07 -9.90
C LEU A 76 -10.90 4.95 -8.38
N GLN A 77 -9.97 4.33 -7.65
CA GLN A 77 -10.01 4.24 -6.18
C GLN A 77 -9.96 5.63 -5.52
N ILE A 78 -9.08 6.51 -6.01
CA ILE A 78 -8.97 7.88 -5.53
C ILE A 78 -10.26 8.67 -5.78
N ARG A 79 -10.85 8.54 -6.98
CA ARG A 79 -12.13 9.18 -7.31
C ARG A 79 -13.26 8.69 -6.43
N ASP A 80 -13.32 7.37 -6.18
CA ASP A 80 -14.34 6.80 -5.32
C ASP A 80 -14.24 7.37 -3.91
N TYR A 81 -13.03 7.46 -3.34
CA TYR A 81 -12.80 8.05 -2.03
C TYR A 81 -13.39 9.47 -1.87
N GLU A 82 -13.20 10.33 -2.87
CA GLU A 82 -13.74 11.70 -2.86
C GLU A 82 -15.27 11.73 -2.88
N ILE A 83 -15.91 10.71 -3.46
CA ILE A 83 -17.38 10.57 -3.53
C ILE A 83 -17.93 9.86 -2.29
N SER A 84 -17.19 8.88 -1.74
CA SER A 84 -17.63 7.92 -0.73
C SER A 84 -17.03 8.15 0.67
N ARG A 85 -16.52 9.37 0.94
CA ARG A 85 -15.83 9.77 2.19
C ARG A 85 -16.59 9.48 3.51
N SER A 86 -17.86 9.08 3.45
CA SER A 86 -18.74 8.77 4.57
C SER A 86 -18.50 7.39 5.24
N GLY A 87 -17.24 6.98 5.40
CA GLY A 87 -16.91 5.80 6.20
C GLY A 87 -17.28 5.99 7.68
N SER A 88 -17.71 4.93 8.37
CA SER A 88 -18.02 5.01 9.81
C SER A 88 -16.75 5.24 10.63
N VAL A 89 -16.67 6.38 11.32
CA VAL A 89 -15.57 6.72 12.24
C VAL A 89 -15.37 5.63 13.31
N ALA A 90 -16.47 5.04 13.81
CA ALA A 90 -16.39 3.94 14.77
C ALA A 90 -15.70 2.70 14.17
N ALA A 91 -16.00 2.35 12.92
CA ALA A 91 -15.37 1.23 12.24
C ALA A 91 -13.86 1.47 12.04
N GLN A 92 -13.48 2.69 11.67
CA GLN A 92 -12.07 3.09 11.52
C GLN A 92 -11.29 2.91 12.83
N HIS A 93 -11.86 3.33 13.96
CA HIS A 93 -11.22 3.17 15.27
C HIS A 93 -11.08 1.71 15.70
N ILE A 94 -12.12 0.90 15.50
CA ILE A 94 -12.06 -0.54 15.79
C ILE A 94 -10.95 -1.17 14.95
N GLN A 95 -10.89 -0.86 13.65
CA GLN A 95 -9.86 -1.40 12.76
C GLN A 95 -8.45 -0.98 13.19
N LYS A 96 -8.23 0.29 13.55
CA LYS A 96 -6.94 0.77 14.09
C LYS A 96 -6.53 0.02 15.37
N ALA A 97 -7.49 -0.37 16.22
CA ALA A 97 -7.21 -1.06 17.47
C ALA A 97 -6.92 -2.56 17.28
N VAL A 98 -7.60 -3.22 16.35
CA VAL A 98 -7.48 -4.69 16.19
C VAL A 98 -6.38 -5.12 15.23
N VAL A 99 -6.07 -4.34 14.19
CA VAL A 99 -5.05 -4.69 13.16
C VAL A 99 -3.66 -4.97 13.76
N PRO A 100 -3.14 -4.19 14.74
CA PRO A 100 -1.84 -4.48 15.33
C PRO A 100 -1.78 -5.79 16.14
N ILE A 101 -2.92 -6.25 16.66
CA ILE A 101 -2.99 -7.41 17.56
C ILE A 101 -3.26 -8.69 16.76
N PHE A 102 -4.24 -8.64 15.85
CA PHE A 102 -4.72 -9.80 15.12
C PHE A 102 -4.18 -9.87 13.69
N GLY A 103 -3.41 -8.87 13.27
CA GLY A 103 -3.10 -8.66 11.86
C GLY A 103 -4.34 -8.21 11.08
N GLY A 104 -4.13 -7.89 9.81
CA GLY A 104 -5.19 -7.43 8.92
C GLY A 104 -4.70 -6.39 7.93
N THR A 105 -5.62 -5.84 7.15
CA THR A 105 -5.31 -4.73 6.26
C THR A 105 -5.33 -3.42 7.01
N GLU A 106 -4.31 -2.60 6.81
CA GLU A 106 -4.30 -1.20 7.27
C GLU A 106 -5.20 -0.30 6.41
N ARG A 107 -5.59 -0.73 5.21
CA ARG A 107 -6.50 0.04 4.35
C ARG A 107 -7.84 0.28 5.04
N GLY A 108 -8.36 1.49 4.93
CA GLY A 108 -9.63 1.93 5.50
C GLY A 108 -9.53 2.35 6.95
N ALA A 109 -8.44 2.02 7.65
CA ALA A 109 -8.20 2.48 9.01
C ALA A 109 -7.96 4.00 9.01
N ASP A 110 -7.19 4.51 8.06
CA ASP A 110 -6.95 5.94 7.85
C ASP A 110 -7.16 6.30 6.36
N PRO A 111 -8.38 6.72 5.99
CA PRO A 111 -8.71 7.00 4.60
C PRO A 111 -7.91 8.15 3.99
N ASP A 112 -7.56 9.17 4.78
CA ASP A 112 -6.74 10.29 4.31
C ASP A 112 -5.28 9.87 4.09
N ALA A 113 -4.74 8.96 4.91
CA ALA A 113 -3.42 8.37 4.67
C ALA A 113 -3.41 7.46 3.43
N ASP A 114 -4.45 6.65 3.24
CA ASP A 114 -4.61 5.82 2.04
C ASP A 114 -4.69 6.67 0.77
N TYR A 115 -5.46 7.75 0.80
CA TYR A 115 -5.55 8.70 -0.31
C TYR A 115 -4.18 9.28 -0.69
N ARG A 116 -3.42 9.79 0.29
CA ARG A 116 -2.08 10.35 0.04
C ARG A 116 -1.13 9.31 -0.53
N ARG A 117 -1.16 8.08 -0.01
CA ARG A 117 -0.37 6.96 -0.52
C ARG A 117 -0.73 6.65 -1.97
N ASP A 118 -2.01 6.52 -2.29
CA ASP A 118 -2.45 6.19 -3.66
C ASP A 118 -2.13 7.31 -4.65
N ARG A 119 -2.26 8.59 -4.25
CA ARG A 119 -1.83 9.76 -5.05
C ARG A 119 -0.34 9.69 -5.40
N ALA A 120 0.51 9.48 -4.40
CA ALA A 120 1.96 9.38 -4.61
C ALA A 120 2.33 8.23 -5.57
N ILE A 121 1.66 7.08 -5.44
CA ILE A 121 1.88 5.94 -6.32
C ILE A 121 1.44 6.23 -7.75
N VAL A 122 0.26 6.83 -7.95
CA VAL A 122 -0.24 7.23 -9.27
C VAL A 122 0.72 8.19 -9.96
N GLU A 123 1.23 9.19 -9.24
CA GLU A 123 2.23 10.13 -9.75
C GLU A 123 3.53 9.44 -10.17
N ALA A 124 4.05 8.53 -9.33
CA ALA A 124 5.25 7.76 -9.63
C ALA A 124 5.07 6.82 -10.84
N TYR A 125 3.94 6.10 -10.92
CA TYR A 125 3.63 5.23 -12.05
C TYR A 125 3.47 6.05 -13.34
N ASN A 126 2.80 7.20 -13.28
CA ASN A 126 2.60 8.05 -14.44
C ASN A 126 3.90 8.66 -14.95
N ARG A 127 4.80 9.07 -14.04
CA ARG A 127 6.17 9.49 -14.39
C ARG A 127 6.92 8.35 -15.06
N ARG A 128 6.82 7.13 -14.53
CA ARG A 128 7.46 5.95 -15.14
C ARG A 128 6.88 5.60 -16.51
N LEU A 129 5.59 5.81 -16.75
CA LEU A 129 5.00 5.67 -18.09
C LEU A 129 5.64 6.66 -19.08
N ALA A 130 5.85 7.92 -18.66
CA ALA A 130 6.50 8.95 -19.48
C ALA A 130 7.97 8.59 -19.78
N GLU A 131 8.74 8.19 -18.78
CA GLU A 131 10.14 7.73 -18.93
C GLU A 131 10.28 6.59 -19.93
N LYS A 132 9.27 5.72 -20.01
CA LYS A 132 9.25 4.58 -20.95
C LYS A 132 8.70 4.95 -22.34
N GLY A 133 8.36 6.22 -22.59
CA GLY A 133 7.78 6.68 -23.86
C GLY A 133 6.35 6.19 -24.10
N CYS A 134 5.63 5.83 -23.04
CA CYS A 134 4.28 5.29 -23.13
C CYS A 134 3.23 6.37 -22.92
N LYS A 135 1.98 6.10 -23.31
CA LYS A 135 0.85 6.98 -23.02
C LYS A 135 0.71 7.15 -21.50
N THR A 136 0.40 8.36 -21.08
CA THR A 136 0.26 8.78 -19.67
C THR A 136 -1.17 9.21 -19.39
N PHE A 137 -1.51 9.48 -18.14
CA PHE A 137 -2.75 10.12 -17.74
C PHE A 137 -2.51 11.60 -17.46
N ASP A 138 -3.48 12.43 -17.80
CA ASP A 138 -3.54 13.81 -17.31
C ASP A 138 -4.04 13.80 -15.87
N LEU A 139 -3.14 13.71 -14.91
CA LEU A 139 -3.52 13.53 -13.50
C LEU A 139 -4.36 14.69 -12.95
N VAL A 140 -4.19 15.91 -13.47
CA VAL A 140 -4.98 17.07 -13.02
C VAL A 140 -6.43 16.90 -13.42
N LYS A 141 -6.69 16.44 -14.65
CA LYS A 141 -8.03 16.16 -15.15
C LYS A 141 -8.60 14.88 -14.58
N GLU A 142 -7.79 13.84 -14.51
CA GLU A 142 -8.25 12.49 -14.21
C GLU A 142 -8.39 12.23 -12.70
N LEU A 143 -7.83 13.04 -11.79
CA LEU A 143 -8.07 12.89 -10.36
C LEU A 143 -9.26 13.70 -9.83
N GLN A 144 -9.95 14.45 -10.69
CA GLN A 144 -11.17 15.15 -10.30
C GLN A 144 -12.30 14.17 -9.93
N PRO A 145 -13.19 14.53 -8.98
CA PRO A 145 -14.34 13.70 -8.63
C PRO A 145 -15.23 13.48 -9.86
N LYS A 146 -15.37 12.22 -10.26
CA LYS A 146 -16.18 11.79 -11.42
C LYS A 146 -16.79 10.41 -11.14
N PRO A 147 -17.96 10.09 -11.72
CA PRO A 147 -18.55 8.76 -11.58
C PRO A 147 -17.57 7.66 -12.03
N ALA A 148 -17.53 6.54 -11.30
CA ALA A 148 -16.63 5.42 -11.63
C ALA A 148 -16.90 4.79 -13.01
N ALA A 149 -18.10 5.00 -13.58
CA ALA A 149 -18.43 4.59 -14.94
C ALA A 149 -17.60 5.33 -16.01
N GLU A 150 -17.13 6.54 -15.73
CA GLU A 150 -16.25 7.29 -16.62
C GLU A 150 -14.79 6.84 -16.42
N SER A 151 -14.29 6.00 -17.33
CA SER A 151 -12.93 5.48 -17.25
C SER A 151 -11.87 6.54 -17.59
N PRO A 152 -10.76 6.61 -16.84
CA PRO A 152 -9.65 7.52 -17.15
C PRO A 152 -9.05 7.29 -18.54
N VAL A 153 -8.73 8.39 -19.24
CA VAL A 153 -8.24 8.33 -20.62
C VAL A 153 -6.72 8.52 -20.68
N LEU A 154 -6.06 7.68 -21.47
CA LEU A 154 -4.64 7.78 -21.77
C LEU A 154 -4.38 8.83 -22.85
N VAL A 155 -3.49 9.77 -22.55
CA VAL A 155 -3.00 10.82 -23.46
C VAL A 155 -1.59 10.50 -23.93
N LYS A 156 -1.16 11.11 -25.04
CA LYS A 156 0.24 11.00 -25.48
C LYS A 156 1.14 11.67 -24.42
N PRO A 157 2.33 11.11 -24.14
CA PRO A 157 3.26 11.76 -23.23
C PRO A 157 3.60 13.15 -23.77
N LYS A 158 3.64 14.14 -22.86
CA LYS A 158 4.11 15.49 -23.15
C LYS A 158 5.62 15.54 -23.18
#